data_AF-A0A965FL37-F1
#
_entry.id   AF-A0A965FL37-F1
#
_cell.length_a   1.000
_cell.length_b   1.000
_cell.length_c   1.000
_cell.angle_alpha   90.00
_cell.angle_beta   90.00
_cell.angle_gamma   90.00
#
_symmetry.space_group_name_H-M   'P 1'
#
loop_
_entity.id
_entity.type
_entity.pdbx_description
1 polymer ?
#
loop_
_entity_poly.entity_id
_entity_poly.type
_entity_poly.pdbx_seq_one_letter_code
_entity_poly.pdbx_strand_id
1 'polypeptide(L)'
;MQKIRTIKILALILLGYFLLWLPALFSSAYLDSPFGLIAALPFLSVYLFHLAGVPGLLEHNGACGWGWCAPTMFGWVFIACFWLFVLWLAARFIENLTRPANKSPDDTP
;
A
#
# COMPACT_ATOMS: atom_id res chain seq x y z
N MET A 1 -19.20 -15.28 -5.80
CA MET A 1 -17.87 -15.23 -6.44
C MET A 1 -17.08 -13.92 -6.23
N GLN A 2 -17.66 -12.84 -5.68
CA GLN A 2 -16.97 -11.54 -5.52
C GLN A 2 -15.72 -11.60 -4.62
N LYS A 3 -15.80 -12.28 -3.47
CA LYS A 3 -14.68 -12.41 -2.52
C LYS A 3 -13.38 -12.95 -3.16
N ILE A 4 -13.49 -13.94 -4.06
CA ILE A 4 -12.32 -14.56 -4.71
C ILE A 4 -11.65 -13.57 -5.66
N ARG A 5 -12.43 -12.74 -6.36
CA ARG A 5 -11.90 -11.73 -7.29
C ARG A 5 -11.21 -10.59 -6.54
N THR A 6 -11.79 -10.10 -5.44
CA THR A 6 -11.12 -9.09 -4.59
C THR A 6 -9.76 -9.61 -4.10
N ILE A 7 -9.70 -10.86 -3.62
CA ILE A 7 -8.46 -11.46 -3.11
C ILE A 7 -7.41 -11.59 -4.23
N LYS A 8 -7.81 -11.99 -5.44
CA LYS A 8 -6.90 -12.05 -6.59
C LYS A 8 -6.34 -10.68 -6.96
N ILE A 9 -7.18 -9.64 -7.00
CA ILE A 9 -6.74 -8.27 -7.28
C ILE A 9 -5.77 -7.80 -6.19
N LEU A 10 -6.11 -8.00 -4.91
CA LEU A 10 -5.24 -7.68 -3.79
C LEU A 10 -3.88 -8.38 -3.88
N ALA A 11 -3.88 -9.69 -4.18
CA ALA A 11 -2.66 -10.47 -4.34
C ALA A 11 -1.80 -9.96 -5.51
N LEU A 12 -2.41 -9.56 -6.63
CA LEU A 12 -1.69 -8.95 -7.75
C LEU A 12 -1.06 -7.61 -7.38
N ILE A 13 -1.76 -6.77 -6.62
CA ILE A 13 -1.21 -5.49 -6.16
C ILE A 13 -0.03 -5.72 -5.21
N LEU A 14 -0.16 -6.65 -4.26
CA LEU A 14 0.93 -7.01 -3.35
C LEU A 14 2.15 -7.58 -4.10
N LEU A 15 1.91 -8.44 -5.09
CA LEU A 15 2.97 -9.00 -5.93
C LEU A 15 3.68 -7.91 -6.73
N GLY A 16 2.92 -7.01 -7.37
CA GLY A 16 3.48 -5.89 -8.11
C GLY A 16 4.30 -4.95 -7.23
N TYR A 17 3.83 -4.70 -6.00
CA TYR A 17 4.56 -3.91 -5.01
C TYR A 17 5.86 -4.60 -4.57
N PHE A 18 5.85 -5.92 -4.33
CA PHE A 18 7.07 -6.68 -4.03
C PHE A 18 8.06 -6.62 -5.20
N LEU A 19 7.56 -6.73 -6.43
CA LEU A 19 8.37 -6.63 -7.64
C LEU A 19 8.98 -5.23 -7.82
N LEU A 20 8.28 -4.18 -7.38
CA LEU A 20 8.76 -2.80 -7.38
C LEU A 20 9.97 -2.62 -6.44
N TRP A 21 10.04 -3.39 -5.35
CA TRP A 21 11.16 -3.34 -4.41
C TRP A 21 12.40 -4.11 -4.89
N LEU A 22 12.29 -5.04 -5.83
CA LEU A 22 13.41 -5.87 -6.30
C LEU A 22 14.63 -5.05 -6.78
N PRO A 23 14.49 -4.00 -7.60
CA PRO A 23 15.64 -3.22 -8.08
C PRO A 23 16.41 -2.52 -6.96
N ALA A 24 15.75 -2.19 -5.85
CA ALA A 24 16.38 -1.56 -4.69
C ALA A 24 17.44 -2.46 -4.02
N LEU A 25 17.38 -3.79 -4.24
CA LEU A 25 18.38 -4.74 -3.75
C LEU A 25 19.70 -4.67 -4.53
N PHE A 26 19.68 -4.13 -5.76
CA PHE A 26 20.84 -4.07 -6.64
C PHE A 26 21.47 -2.67 -6.70
N SER A 27 20.69 -1.61 -6.47
CA SER A 27 21.18 -0.24 -6.53
C SER A 27 20.40 0.68 -5.59
N SER A 28 21.11 1.40 -4.73
CA SER A 28 20.53 2.44 -3.87
C SER A 28 20.02 3.64 -4.67
N ALA A 29 20.61 3.91 -5.85
CA ALA A 29 20.17 4.99 -6.75
C ALA A 29 18.74 4.76 -7.28
N TYR A 30 18.22 3.53 -7.21
CA TYR A 30 16.82 3.26 -7.53
C TYR A 30 15.86 3.93 -6.53
N LEU A 31 16.25 4.07 -5.26
CA LEU A 31 15.45 4.71 -4.23
C LEU A 31 15.30 6.23 -4.48
N ASP A 32 16.27 6.83 -5.18
CA ASP A 32 16.21 8.24 -5.60
C ASP A 32 15.31 8.46 -6.83
N SER A 33 14.81 7.39 -7.44
CA SER A 33 13.88 7.49 -8.56
C SER A 33 12.43 7.74 -8.09
N PRO A 34 11.55 8.24 -8.97
CA PRO A 34 10.11 8.37 -8.66
C PRO A 34 9.48 7.04 -8.22
N PHE A 35 9.98 5.92 -8.74
CA PHE A 35 9.52 4.59 -8.36
C PHE A 35 9.97 4.20 -6.95
N GLY A 36 11.17 4.61 -6.56
CA GLY A 36 11.68 4.51 -5.20
C GLY A 36 10.82 5.28 -4.20
N LEU A 37 10.36 6.47 -4.58
CA LEU A 37 9.43 7.26 -3.77
C LEU A 37 8.07 6.56 -3.60
N ILE A 38 7.53 5.96 -4.67
CA ILE A 38 6.28 5.16 -4.60
C ILE A 38 6.47 3.94 -3.70
N ALA A 39 7.63 3.27 -3.77
CA ALA A 39 7.98 2.16 -2.91
C ALA A 39 8.13 2.58 -1.43
N ALA A 40 8.59 3.80 -1.17
CA ALA A 40 8.73 4.36 0.19
C ALA A 40 7.40 4.90 0.78
N LEU A 41 6.34 4.97 -0.02
CA LEU A 41 5.07 5.61 0.35
C LEU A 41 4.42 5.00 1.62
N PRO A 42 4.50 3.68 1.87
CA PRO A 42 4.04 3.12 3.13
C PRO A 42 4.83 3.59 4.35
N PHE A 43 6.14 3.78 4.21
CA PHE A 43 6.96 4.35 5.26
C PHE A 43 6.58 5.81 5.51
N LEU A 44 6.37 6.59 4.45
CA LEU A 44 5.94 7.98 4.55
C LEU A 44 4.65 8.13 5.37
N SER A 45 3.71 7.20 5.22
CA SER A 45 2.46 7.23 5.99
C SER A 45 2.70 7.20 7.51
N VAL A 46 3.68 6.43 7.98
CA VAL A 46 4.04 6.36 9.42
C VAL A 46 4.52 7.71 9.94
N TYR A 47 5.32 8.44 9.16
CA TYR A 47 5.77 9.77 9.53
C TYR A 47 4.59 10.75 9.62
N LEU A 48 3.65 10.68 8.67
CA LEU A 48 2.45 11.51 8.69
C LEU A 48 1.59 11.22 9.93
N PHE A 49 1.41 9.95 10.29
CA PHE A 49 0.64 9.58 11.49
C PHE A 49 1.37 9.90 12.80
N HIS A 50 2.70 9.78 12.82
CA HIS A 50 3.53 10.25 13.94
C HIS A 50 3.40 11.76 14.13
N LEU A 51 3.44 12.54 13.04
CA LEU A 51 3.18 13.99 13.07
C LEU A 51 1.76 14.34 13.49
N ALA A 52 0.77 13.49 13.16
CA ALA A 52 -0.60 13.61 13.65
C ALA A 52 -0.75 13.26 15.14
N GLY A 53 0.35 12.89 15.82
CA GLY A 53 0.38 12.66 17.26
C GLY A 53 0.17 11.22 17.68
N VAL A 54 0.22 10.24 16.76
CA VAL A 54 0.16 8.82 17.15
C VAL A 54 1.53 8.41 17.72
N PRO A 55 1.63 8.12 19.03
CA PRO A 55 2.91 7.85 19.66
C PRO A 55 3.42 6.44 19.33
N GLY A 56 4.73 6.26 19.39
CA GLY A 56 5.36 4.95 19.28
C GLY A 56 5.43 4.39 17.87
N LEU A 57 5.16 5.18 16.82
CA LEU A 57 5.26 4.73 15.42
C LEU A 57 6.72 4.65 14.93
N LEU A 58 7.54 5.61 15.34
CA LEU A 58 8.94 5.74 14.94
C LEU A 58 9.86 5.49 16.13
N GLU A 59 11.01 4.87 15.88
CA GLU A 59 12.09 4.81 16.86
C GLU A 59 12.56 6.21 17.24
N HIS A 60 13.02 6.36 18.49
CA HIS A 60 13.46 7.64 19.06
C HIS A 60 12.44 8.79 18.91
N ASN A 61 11.15 8.49 18.77
CA ASN A 61 10.09 9.47 18.48
C ASN A 61 10.37 10.33 17.24
N GLY A 62 11.06 9.80 16.23
CA GLY A 62 11.42 10.57 15.04
C GLY A 62 12.74 11.35 15.15
N ALA A 63 13.45 11.27 16.29
CA ALA A 63 14.70 12.01 16.51
C ALA A 63 15.94 11.32 15.92
N CYS A 64 15.91 10.93 14.64
CA CYS A 64 17.04 10.27 13.95
C CYS A 64 17.94 11.23 13.16
N GLY A 65 17.89 12.53 13.48
CA GLY A 65 18.70 13.56 12.84
C GLY A 65 18.31 13.77 11.38
N TRP A 66 19.28 13.62 10.47
CA TRP A 66 19.09 13.78 9.02
C TRP A 66 18.60 12.51 8.31
N GLY A 67 18.53 11.40 9.04
CA GLY A 67 18.11 10.11 8.50
C GLY A 67 16.62 9.83 8.68
N TRP A 68 16.15 8.81 7.96
CA TRP A 68 14.84 8.22 8.22
C TRP A 68 14.96 7.29 9.43
N CYS A 69 14.19 7.57 10.48
CA CYS A 69 13.90 6.61 11.54
C CYS A 69 13.22 5.35 11.01
N ALA A 70 13.66 4.20 11.53
CA ALA A 70 12.93 2.96 11.34
C ALA A 70 11.59 3.03 12.10
N PRO A 71 10.53 2.38 11.57
CA PRO A 71 9.32 2.15 12.33
C PRO A 71 9.62 1.22 13.52
N THR A 72 8.99 1.47 14.66
CA THR A 72 9.00 0.50 15.78
C THR A 72 8.22 -0.76 15.39
N MET A 73 8.24 -1.80 16.23
CA MET A 73 7.36 -2.97 16.06
C MET A 73 5.88 -2.56 15.91
N PHE A 74 5.42 -1.57 16.69
CA PHE A 74 4.08 -1.02 16.57
C PHE A 74 3.87 -0.29 15.23
N GLY A 75 4.86 0.48 14.79
CA GLY A 75 4.86 1.13 13.47
C GLY A 75 4.76 0.14 12.32
N TRP A 76 5.48 -0.99 12.36
CA TRP A 76 5.39 -2.05 11.36
C TRP A 76 4.01 -2.70 11.31
N VAL A 77 3.43 -3.02 12.47
CA VAL A 77 2.06 -3.55 12.56
C VAL A 77 1.06 -2.53 12.02
N PHE A 78 1.22 -1.26 12.35
CA PHE A 78 0.39 -0.17 11.85
C PHE A 78 0.47 -0.07 10.32
N ILE A 79 1.67 -0.05 9.73
CA ILE A 79 1.87 -0.06 8.26
C ILE A 79 1.10 -1.23 7.65
N ALA A 80 1.32 -2.44 8.16
CA ALA A 80 0.73 -3.65 7.59
C ALA A 80 -0.79 -3.58 7.62
N CYS A 81 -1.39 -3.26 8.77
CA CYS A 81 -2.84 -3.17 8.92
C CYS A 81 -3.45 -2.05 8.08
N PHE A 82 -2.85 -0.85 8.12
CA PHE A 82 -3.34 0.31 7.38
C PHE A 82 -3.28 0.06 5.87
N TRP A 83 -2.15 -0.40 5.34
CA TRP A 83 -2.01 -0.64 3.90
C TRP A 83 -2.79 -1.83 3.41
N LEU A 84 -2.89 -2.92 4.18
CA LEU A 84 -3.79 -4.03 3.82
C LEU A 84 -5.24 -3.55 3.71
N PHE A 85 -5.68 -2.68 4.63
CA PHE A 85 -7.02 -2.11 4.58
C PHE A 85 -7.21 -1.20 3.35
N VAL A 86 -6.26 -0.29 3.08
CA VAL A 86 -6.29 0.60 1.92
C VAL A 86 -6.30 -0.21 0.61
N LEU A 87 -5.41 -1.19 0.47
CA LEU A 87 -5.33 -2.04 -0.73
C LEU A 87 -6.58 -2.90 -0.89
N TRP A 88 -7.18 -3.37 0.21
CA TRP A 88 -8.44 -4.11 0.16
C TRP A 88 -9.60 -3.22 -0.31
N LEU A 89 -9.69 -1.98 0.17
CA LEU A 89 -10.67 -1.00 -0.32
C LEU A 89 -10.45 -0.69 -1.80
N ALA A 90 -9.18 -0.49 -2.21
CA ALA A 90 -8.84 -0.27 -3.61
C ALA A 90 -9.24 -1.47 -4.49
N ALA A 91 -8.95 -2.70 -4.06
CA ALA A 91 -9.35 -3.91 -4.77
C ALA A 91 -10.89 -4.03 -4.89
N ARG A 92 -11.64 -3.65 -3.85
CA ARG A 92 -13.11 -3.61 -3.90
C ARG A 92 -13.64 -2.54 -4.85
N PHE A 93 -13.00 -1.37 -4.86
CA PHE A 93 -13.36 -0.28 -5.75
C PHE A 93 -13.14 -0.68 -7.22
N ILE A 94 -11.96 -1.22 -7.54
CA ILE A 94 -11.65 -1.77 -8.87
C ILE A 94 -12.68 -2.83 -9.24
N GLU A 95 -12.96 -3.77 -8.34
CA GLU A 95 -13.95 -4.81 -8.59
C GLU A 95 -15.31 -4.24 -8.96
N ASN A 96 -15.78 -3.20 -8.26
CA ASN A 96 -17.05 -2.54 -8.55
C ASN A 96 -17.04 -1.84 -9.92
N LEU A 97 -15.93 -1.20 -10.30
CA LEU A 97 -15.80 -0.54 -11.60
C LEU A 97 -15.74 -1.54 -12.77
N THR A 98 -15.14 -2.72 -12.57
CA THR A 98 -15.04 -3.76 -13.60
C THR A 98 -16.24 -4.71 -13.60
N ARG A 99 -17.33 -4.40 -12.87
CA ARG A 99 -18.58 -5.18 -12.99
C ARG A 99 -19.17 -4.90 -14.37
N PRO A 100 -19.35 -5.92 -15.23
CA PRO A 100 -20.11 -5.72 -16.44
C PRO A 100 -21.52 -5.24 -16.05
N ALA A 101 -21.95 -4.12 -16.62
CA ALA A 101 -23.36 -3.73 -16.59
C ALA A 101 -24.12 -4.88 -17.26
N ASN A 102 -24.82 -5.68 -16.46
CA ASN A 102 -25.62 -6.75 -16.99
C ASN A 102 -26.59 -6.14 -18.00
N LYS A 103 -26.65 -6.67 -19.23
CA LYS A 103 -27.58 -6.21 -20.27
C LYS A 103 -28.99 -6.13 -19.68
N SER A 104 -29.68 -5.03 -19.98
CA SER A 104 -31.09 -4.86 -19.62
C SER A 104 -31.89 -6.05 -20.18
N PRO A 105 -32.88 -6.62 -19.45
CA PRO A 105 -33.67 -7.77 -19.91
C PRO A 105 -34.60 -7.51 -21.11
N ASP A 106 -34.43 -6.41 -21.85
CA ASP A 106 -35.36 -5.93 -22.88
C ASP A 106 -34.86 -6.17 -24.33
N ASP A 107 -33.95 -7.14 -24.50
CA ASP A 107 -33.51 -7.63 -25.81
C ASP A 107 -34.01 -9.08 -26.01
N THR A 108 -35.32 -9.26 -26.14
CA THR A 108 -35.90 -10.46 -26.77
C THR A 108 -36.92 -10.03 -27.82
N PRO A 109 -36.96 -10.72 -28.98
CA PRO A 109 -37.40 -10.19 -30.27
C PRO A 109 -38.88 -9.79 -30.37
#